data_AF-A0A2V7U1M3-F1
#
_entry.id   AF-A0A2V7U1M3-F1
#
_cell.length_a   1.000
_cell.length_b   1.000
_cell.length_c   1.000
_cell.angle_alpha   90.00
_cell.angle_beta   90.00
_cell.angle_gamma   90.00
#
_symmetry.space_group_name_H-M   'P 1'
#
loop_
_entity.id
_entity.type
_entity.pdbx_description
1 polymer ?
#
loop_
_entity_poly.entity_id
_entity_poly.type
_entity_poly.pdbx_seq_one_letter_code
_entity_poly.pdbx_strand_id
1 'polypeptide(L)' 'MTCDCDELGRRLTELRDGALGESDCAAIQHHLDECQSCGALHKDLEDLAQLCRESERPRMPLAVRRRIEQALK' A
#
# COMPACT_ATOMS: atom_id res chain seq x y z
N MET A 1 -17.34 13.63 16.54
CA MET A 1 -16.35 13.67 15.44
C MET A 1 -16.53 12.39 14.65
N THR A 2 -17.19 12.48 13.49
CA THR A 2 -17.63 11.31 12.70
C THR A 2 -17.34 11.51 11.19
N CYS A 3 -16.49 12.47 10.82
CA CYS A 3 -16.26 12.85 9.42
C CYS A 3 -14.98 12.26 8.79
N ASP A 4 -14.20 11.43 9.49
CA ASP A 4 -12.81 11.20 9.08
C ASP A 4 -12.53 9.78 8.54
N CYS A 5 -13.35 8.78 8.88
CA CYS A 5 -13.13 7.39 8.46
C CYS A 5 -13.48 7.11 6.99
N ASP A 6 -14.55 7.73 6.46
CA ASP A 6 -14.96 7.56 5.06
C ASP A 6 -13.96 8.21 4.09
N GLU A 7 -13.35 9.32 4.50
CA GLU A 7 -12.33 10.01 3.72
C GLU A 7 -10.99 9.27 3.76
N LEU A 8 -10.66 8.64 4.89
CA LEU A 8 -9.47 7.81 5.05
C LEU A 8 -9.47 6.62 4.06
N GLY A 9 -10.62 5.98 3.84
CA GLY A 9 -10.72 4.84 2.91
C GLY A 9 -10.32 5.20 1.47
N ARG A 10 -10.63 6.44 1.04
CA ARG A 10 -10.20 6.95 -0.28
C ARG A 10 -8.71 7.27 -0.30
N ARG A 11 -8.20 7.96 0.72
CA ARG A 11 -6.80 8.38 0.81
C ARG A 11 -5.82 7.23 1.07
N LEU A 12 -6.27 6.12 1.66
CA LEU A 12 -5.46 4.90 1.86
C LEU A 12 -4.93 4.31 0.55
N THR A 13 -5.69 4.45 -0.54
CA THR A 13 -5.23 3.99 -1.87
C THR A 13 -4.11 4.89 -2.38
N GLU A 14 -4.28 6.21 -2.24
CA GLU A 14 -3.29 7.22 -2.64
C GLU A 14 -1.99 7.13 -1.81
N LEU A 15 -2.11 6.80 -0.52
CA LEU A 15 -0.97 6.53 0.37
C LEU A 15 -0.15 5.35 -0.13
N ARG A 16 -0.81 4.23 -0.46
CA ARG A 16 -0.15 3.01 -0.91
C ARG A 16 0.53 3.17 -2.28
N ASP A 17 -0.04 4.01 -3.13
CA ASP A 17 0.50 4.31 -4.46
C ASP A 17 1.64 5.35 -4.42
N GLY A 18 1.97 5.87 -3.23
CA GLY A 18 3.04 6.86 -3.03
C GLY A 18 2.72 8.24 -3.59
N ALA A 19 1.43 8.53 -3.82
CA ALA A 19 0.95 9.77 -4.44
C ALA A 19 0.66 10.88 -3.41
N LEU A 20 0.78 10.59 -2.11
CA LEU A 20 0.57 11.54 -1.03
C LEU A 20 1.86 12.25 -0.61
N GLY A 21 1.74 13.53 -0.27
CA GLY A 21 2.84 14.29 0.33
C GLY A 21 3.10 13.86 1.78
N GLU A 22 4.30 14.15 2.29
CA GLU A 22 4.76 13.74 3.63
C GLU A 22 3.82 14.20 4.76
N SER A 23 3.20 15.38 4.63
CA SER A 23 2.24 15.91 5.61
C SER A 23 0.95 15.08 5.68
N ASP A 24 0.50 14.56 4.54
CA ASP A 24 -0.73 13.75 4.47
C ASP A 24 -0.48 12.34 5.00
N CYS A 25 0.72 11.80 4.80
CA CYS A 25 1.15 10.54 5.40
C CYS A 25 1.11 10.58 6.93
N ALA A 26 1.63 11.67 7.53
CA ALA A 26 1.64 11.83 8.98
C ALA A 26 0.23 11.94 9.58
N ALA A 27 -0.68 12.67 8.91
CA ALA A 27 -2.07 12.80 9.33
C ALA A 27 -2.82 11.46 9.29
N ILE A 28 -2.61 10.68 8.22
CA ILE A 28 -3.21 9.34 8.10
C ILE A 28 -2.66 8.40 9.17
N GLN A 29 -1.35 8.43 9.42
CA GLN A 29 -0.74 7.60 10.47
C GLN A 29 -1.34 7.91 11.85
N HIS A 30 -1.50 9.19 12.17
CA HIS A 30 -2.12 9.61 13.43
C HIS A 30 -3.56 9.09 13.57
N HIS A 31 -4.36 9.17 12.50
CA HIS A 31 -5.71 8.64 12.51
C HIS A 31 -5.73 7.11 12.70
N LEU A 32 -4.81 6.38 12.07
CA LEU A 32 -4.69 4.92 12.21
C LEU A 32 -4.36 4.50 13.64
N ASP A 33 -3.57 5.31 14.35
CA ASP A 33 -3.19 5.07 15.74
C ASP A 33 -4.36 5.37 16.72
N GLU A 34 -5.17 6.40 16.44
CA GLU A 34 -6.28 6.80 17.30
C GLU A 34 -7.58 6.02 17.04
N CYS A 35 -7.83 5.61 15.79
CA CYS A 35 -9.08 4.99 15.37
C CYS A 35 -8.94 3.46 15.25
N GLN A 36 -9.46 2.74 16.23
CA GLN A 36 -9.36 1.28 16.29
C GLN A 36 -9.93 0.57 15.05
N SER A 37 -11.04 1.03 14.47
CA SER A 37 -11.62 0.42 13.26
C SER A 37 -10.74 0.63 12.03
N CYS A 38 -10.15 1.81 11.89
CA CYS A 38 -9.28 2.13 10.76
C CYS A 38 -7.91 1.46 10.89
N GLY A 39 -7.35 1.41 12.10
CA GLY A 39 -6.13 0.65 12.39
C GLY A 39 -6.31 -0.85 12.14
N ALA A 40 -7.45 -1.44 12.52
CA ALA A 40 -7.76 -2.83 12.23
C ALA A 40 -7.86 -3.10 10.71
N LEU A 41 -8.60 -2.25 9.98
CA LEU A 41 -8.70 -2.35 8.52
C LEU A 41 -7.34 -2.22 7.83
N HIS A 42 -6.49 -1.29 8.29
CA HIS A 42 -5.16 -1.10 7.72
C HIS A 42 -4.29 -2.35 7.92
N LYS A 43 -4.31 -2.93 9.12
CA LYS A 43 -3.60 -4.16 9.41
C LYS A 43 -4.08 -5.32 8.54
N ASP A 44 -5.39 -5.50 8.38
CA ASP A 44 -5.96 -6.54 7.53
C ASP A 44 -5.49 -6.39 6.06
N LEU A 45 -5.40 -5.15 5.57
CA LEU A 45 -4.88 -4.86 4.23
C LEU A 45 -3.39 -5.15 4.08
N GLU A 46 -2.57 -4.87 5.10
CA GLU A 46 -1.15 -5.21 5.13
C GLU A 46 -0.93 -6.72 5.14
N ASP A 47 -1.69 -7.45 5.96
CA ASP A 47 -1.67 -8.91 6.04
C ASP A 47 -2.05 -9.53 4.69
N LEU A 48 -3.11 -9.03 4.03
CA LEU A 48 -3.50 -9.45 2.68
C LEU A 48 -2.41 -9.15 1.64
N ALA A 49 -1.79 -7.98 1.70
CA ALA A 49 -0.70 -7.62 0.79
C ALA A 49 0.51 -8.54 0.98
N GLN A 50 0.79 -8.94 2.23
CA GLN A 50 1.84 -9.89 2.55
C GLN A 50 1.55 -11.28 2.00
N LEU A 51 0.35 -11.81 2.19
CA LEU A 51 -0.07 -13.10 1.62
C LEU A 51 0.04 -13.10 0.08
N CYS A 52 -0.32 -11.99 -0.57
CA CYS A 52 -0.16 -11.83 -2.02
C CYS A 52 1.31 -11.75 -2.47
N ARG A 53 2.22 -11.27 -1.61
CA ARG A 53 3.68 -11.27 -1.87
C ARG A 53 4.28 -12.67 -1.73
N GLU A 54 3.80 -13.45 -0.77
CA GLU A 54 4.27 -14.80 -0.48
C GLU A 54 3.72 -15.86 -1.44
N SER A 55 2.57 -15.59 -2.05
CA SER A 55 1.97 -16.43 -3.09
C SER A 55 2.94 -16.62 -4.27
N GLU A 56 2.96 -17.82 -4.85
CA GLU A 56 3.80 -18.13 -6.01
C GLU A 56 3.52 -17.17 -7.16
N ARG A 57 4.41 -16.20 -7.33
CA ARG A 57 4.34 -15.27 -8.45
C ARG A 57 4.79 -15.98 -9.71
N PRO A 58 4.07 -15.82 -10.84
CA PRO A 58 4.55 -16.31 -12.11
C PRO A 58 5.93 -15.71 -12.38
N ARG A 59 6.93 -16.59 -12.52
CA ARG A 59 8.30 -16.14 -12.81
C ARG A 59 8.32 -15.45 -14.17
N MET A 60 8.89 -14.26 -14.21
CA MET A 60 9.10 -13.55 -15.47
C MET A 60 9.95 -14.42 -16.41
N PRO A 61 9.54 -14.64 -17.68
CA PRO A 61 10.31 -15.42 -18.63
C PRO A 61 11.74 -14.88 -18.76
N LEU A 62 12.73 -15.78 -18.77
CA LEU A 62 14.15 -15.40 -18.82
C LEU A 62 14.48 -14.48 -19.99
N ALA A 63 13.80 -14.65 -21.13
CA ALA A 63 13.97 -13.80 -22.31
C ALA A 63 13.57 -12.33 -22.03
N VAL A 64 12.50 -12.10 -21.27
CA VAL A 64 12.06 -10.77 -20.88
C VAL A 64 13.02 -10.16 -19.86
N ARG A 65 13.45 -10.97 -18.86
CA ARG A 65 14.44 -10.52 -17.86
C ARG A 65 15.73 -10.04 -18.51
N ARG A 66 16.28 -10.82 -19.45
CA ARG A 66 17.50 -10.46 -20.19
C ARG A 66 17.36 -9.17 -20.99
N ARG A 67 16.20 -8.94 -21.63
CA ARG A 67 15.95 -7.70 -22.37
C ARG A 67 15.96 -6.48 -21.46
N ILE A 68 15.39 -6.60 -20.26
CA ILE A 68 15.40 -5.51 -19.25
C ILE A 68 16.83 -5.28 -18.75
N GLU A 69 17.57 -6.32 -18.38
CA GLU A 69 18.97 -6.22 -17.92
C GLU A 69 19.89 -5.57 -18.97
N GLN A 70 19.62 -5.78 -20.25
CA GLN A 70 20.35 -5.13 -21.35
C GLN A 70 19.97 -3.67 -21.56
N ALA A 71 18.73 -3.29 -21.29
CA ALA A 71 18.24 -1.91 -21.47
C ALA A 71 18.58 -0.99 -20.29
N LEU A 72 18.91 -1.56 -19.12
CA LEU A 72 19.34 -0.83 -17.93
C LEU A 72 20.88 -0.67 -17.82
N LYS A 73 21.63 -1.22 -18.79
CA LYS A 73 23.07 -0.97 -18.98
C LYS A 73 23.30 0.24 -19.87
#